data_AF-A0A935K250-F1
#
_entry.id   AF-A0A935K250-F1
#
_cell.length_a   1.000
_cell.length_b   1.000
_cell.length_c   1.000
_cell.angle_alpha   90.00
_cell.angle_beta   90.00
_cell.angle_gamma   90.00
#
_symmetry.space_group_name_H-M   'P 1'
#
loop_
_entity.id
_entity.type
_entity.pdbx_description
1 polymer ?
#
loop_
_entity_poly.entity_id
_entity_poly.type
_entity_poly.pdbx_seq_one_letter_code
_entity_poly.pdbx_strand_id
1 'polypeptide(L)'
;MQDFFQVNNNISIELPAMLATACDGLIYISETDAPVTPFFGSAAEVVTGETILRQANLPGDSPISELSLNAFFGRLTQIMDWYGDVEKLRAKKFSELHKLLGENLSDPKVFRVGRVQVDIFAVGIDKDGCVAGVRTKAVET
;
A
#
# COMPACT_ATOMS: atom_id res chain seq x y z
N MET A 1 -2.56 -35.29 -35.37
CA MET A 1 -3.25 -34.00 -35.49
C MET A 1 -3.30 -33.43 -34.09
N GLN A 2 -2.39 -32.48 -33.84
CA GLN A 2 -2.26 -31.68 -32.61
C GLN A 2 -3.52 -30.78 -32.52
N ASP A 3 -4.01 -30.29 -31.37
CA ASP A 3 -3.29 -29.69 -30.26
C ASP A 3 -4.02 -29.79 -28.90
N PHE A 4 -3.19 -29.58 -27.88
CA PHE A 4 -3.37 -29.72 -26.45
C PHE A 4 -4.26 -28.63 -25.83
N PHE A 5 -5.23 -29.01 -25.00
CA PHE A 5 -5.67 -28.16 -23.89
C PHE A 5 -4.83 -28.50 -22.66
N GLN A 6 -3.74 -27.77 -22.47
CA GLN A 6 -3.10 -27.67 -21.15
C GLN A 6 -3.96 -26.76 -20.28
N VAL A 7 -4.67 -27.36 -19.32
CA VAL A 7 -5.22 -26.61 -18.17
C VAL A 7 -4.02 -26.20 -17.33
N ASN A 8 -3.48 -25.01 -17.61
CA ASN A 8 -2.47 -24.40 -16.78
C ASN A 8 -3.14 -23.93 -15.49
N ASN A 9 -3.08 -24.80 -14.48
CA ASN A 9 -3.50 -24.52 -13.12
C ASN A 9 -2.43 -23.68 -12.41
N ASN A 10 -2.15 -22.50 -12.96
CA ASN A 10 -1.28 -21.50 -12.37
C ASN A 10 -2.18 -20.32 -11.99
N ILE A 11 -2.88 -20.44 -10.85
CA ILE A 11 -3.68 -19.32 -10.33
C ILE A 11 -2.69 -18.27 -9.82
N SER A 12 -2.22 -17.43 -10.74
CA SER A 12 -1.69 -16.13 -10.37
C SER A 12 -2.84 -15.38 -9.71
N ILE A 13 -2.80 -15.23 -8.38
CA ILE A 13 -3.76 -14.37 -7.69
C ILE A 13 -3.52 -12.96 -8.20
N GLU A 14 -4.53 -12.34 -8.81
CA GLU A 14 -4.42 -10.97 -9.31
C GLU A 14 -4.15 -10.00 -8.15
N LEU A 15 -3.34 -8.97 -8.40
CA LEU A 15 -2.92 -7.98 -7.40
C LEU A 15 -4.08 -7.43 -6.53
N PRO A 16 -5.29 -7.15 -7.08
CA PRO A 16 -6.40 -6.70 -6.26
C PRO A 16 -6.81 -7.66 -5.15
N ALA A 17 -6.84 -8.96 -5.43
CA ALA A 17 -7.20 -9.98 -4.45
C ALA A 17 -6.09 -10.18 -3.40
N MET A 18 -4.82 -10.06 -3.81
CA MET A 18 -3.68 -10.11 -2.89
C MET A 18 -3.72 -8.92 -1.91
N LEU A 19 -3.95 -7.71 -2.42
CA LEU A 19 -4.05 -6.50 -1.58
C LEU A 19 -5.25 -6.54 -0.65
N ALA A 20 -6.41 -7.01 -1.13
CA ALA A 20 -7.59 -7.18 -0.29
C ALA A 20 -7.31 -8.12 0.90
N THR A 21 -6.66 -9.27 0.63
CA THR A 21 -6.28 -10.23 1.67
C THR A 21 -5.25 -9.65 2.64
N ALA A 22 -4.22 -8.97 2.13
CA ALA A 22 -3.18 -8.38 2.97
C ALA A 22 -3.68 -7.23 3.85
N CYS A 23 -4.71 -6.50 3.40
CA CYS A 23 -5.33 -5.41 4.14
C CYS A 23 -6.39 -5.88 5.16
N ASP A 24 -6.88 -7.12 5.05
CA ASP A 24 -8.00 -7.58 5.87
C ASP A 24 -7.66 -7.57 7.38
N GLY A 25 -8.46 -6.79 8.11
CA GLY A 25 -8.28 -6.51 9.53
C GLY A 25 -6.94 -5.84 9.90
N LEU A 26 -6.19 -5.29 8.94
CA LEU A 26 -4.93 -4.59 9.21
C LEU A 26 -5.20 -3.15 9.62
N ILE A 27 -4.77 -2.79 10.82
CA ILE A 27 -4.94 -1.45 11.40
C ILE A 27 -3.59 -0.75 11.48
N TYR A 28 -3.55 0.47 10.97
CA TYR A 28 -2.49 1.44 11.21
C TYR A 28 -2.78 2.21 12.49
N ILE A 29 -1.87 2.13 13.46
CA ILE A 29 -2.00 2.82 14.75
C ILE A 29 -1.20 4.12 14.69
N SER A 30 -1.88 5.22 14.98
CA SER A 30 -1.30 6.55 15.19
C SER A 30 -1.85 7.11 16.51
N GLU A 31 -2.22 8.39 16.58
CA GLU A 31 -3.12 8.85 17.64
C GLU A 31 -4.52 8.24 17.50
N THR A 32 -4.94 7.95 16.25
CA THR A 32 -6.15 7.19 15.96
C THR A 32 -5.84 5.90 15.23
N ASP A 33 -6.68 4.90 15.44
CA ASP A 33 -6.67 3.64 14.71
C ASP A 33 -7.37 3.83 13.35
N ALA A 34 -6.70 3.45 12.26
CA ALA A 34 -7.26 3.53 10.93
C ALA A 34 -7.05 2.23 10.14
N PRO A 35 -8.05 1.76 9.38
CA PRO A 35 -7.88 0.59 8.54
C PRO A 35 -6.93 0.90 7.37
N VAL A 36 -6.05 -0.06 7.08
CA VAL A 36 -5.33 -0.09 5.81
C VAL A 36 -6.27 -0.67 4.77
N THR A 37 -6.45 0.01 3.63
CA THR A 37 -7.36 -0.44 2.56
C THR A 37 -6.68 -0.40 1.20
N PRO A 38 -7.04 -1.30 0.26
CA PRO A 38 -6.52 -1.23 -1.10
C PRO A 38 -6.86 0.10 -1.78
N PHE A 39 -5.94 0.59 -2.61
CA PHE A 39 -6.11 1.76 -3.45
C PHE A 39 -5.78 1.40 -4.89
N PHE A 40 -6.71 1.69 -5.80
CA PHE A 40 -6.56 1.47 -7.23
C PHE A 40 -6.92 2.75 -7.96
N GLY A 41 -6.05 3.15 -8.87
CA GLY A 41 -6.21 4.32 -9.70
C GLY A 41 -6.17 3.96 -11.18
N SER A 42 -6.06 4.99 -12.02
CA SER A 42 -5.96 4.84 -13.46
C SER A 42 -4.50 4.74 -13.93
N ALA A 43 -4.32 4.51 -15.23
CA ALA A 43 -3.03 4.49 -15.88
C ALA A 43 -2.18 5.74 -15.55
N ALA A 44 -0.90 5.51 -15.28
CA ALA A 44 0.09 6.56 -15.08
C ALA A 44 1.48 6.03 -15.41
N GLU A 45 2.34 6.87 -15.99
CA GLU A 45 3.73 6.50 -16.26
C GLU A 45 4.58 6.51 -14.99
N VAL A 46 4.27 7.41 -14.05
CA VAL A 46 4.99 7.58 -12.79
C VAL A 46 4.04 8.05 -11.70
N VAL A 47 4.32 7.64 -10.46
CA VAL A 47 3.60 8.11 -9.28
C VAL A 47 4.29 9.33 -8.71
N THR A 48 3.61 10.48 -8.76
CA THR A 48 4.02 11.75 -8.15
C THR A 48 2.96 12.22 -7.18
N GLY A 49 3.30 13.22 -6.38
CA GLY A 49 2.32 13.86 -5.50
C GLY A 49 1.09 14.37 -6.24
N GLU A 50 1.27 15.01 -7.39
CA GLU A 50 0.16 15.50 -8.23
C GLU A 50 -0.71 14.36 -8.75
N THR A 51 -0.10 13.26 -9.22
CA THR A 51 -0.84 12.06 -9.65
C THR A 51 -1.75 11.55 -8.54
N ILE A 52 -1.25 11.51 -7.29
CA ILE A 52 -2.03 11.04 -6.14
C ILE A 52 -3.12 12.01 -5.75
N LEU A 53 -2.85 13.32 -5.69
CA LEU A 53 -3.90 14.31 -5.40
C LEU A 53 -5.05 14.20 -6.41
N ARG A 54 -4.73 14.09 -7.71
CA ARG A 54 -5.73 13.92 -8.76
C ARG A 54 -6.51 12.61 -8.62
N GLN A 55 -5.83 11.48 -8.48
CA GLN A 55 -6.48 10.17 -8.46
C GLN A 55 -7.25 9.90 -7.16
N ALA A 56 -6.84 10.51 -6.04
CA ALA A 56 -7.56 10.45 -4.78
C ALA A 56 -8.65 11.53 -4.65
N ASN A 57 -8.85 12.38 -5.68
CA ASN A 57 -9.78 13.50 -5.68
C ASN A 57 -9.57 14.46 -4.49
N LEU A 58 -8.31 14.78 -4.21
CA LEU A 58 -7.88 15.71 -3.17
C LEU A 58 -7.53 17.07 -3.79
N PRO A 59 -7.62 18.17 -3.02
CA PRO A 59 -7.23 19.50 -3.51
C PRO A 59 -5.77 19.52 -3.99
N GLY A 60 -5.53 20.10 -5.17
CA GLY A 60 -4.20 20.14 -5.80
C GLY A 60 -3.15 20.97 -5.04
N ASP A 61 -3.59 21.83 -4.11
CA ASP A 61 -2.76 22.63 -3.21
C ASP A 61 -2.59 22.00 -1.82
N SER A 62 -3.09 20.77 -1.62
CA SER A 62 -2.93 20.05 -0.35
C SER A 62 -1.44 19.86 -0.02
N PRO A 63 -1.01 20.14 1.22
CA PRO A 63 0.35 19.84 1.65
C PRO A 63 0.66 18.36 1.43
N ILE A 64 1.73 18.06 0.71
CA ILE A 64 2.11 16.69 0.38
C ILE A 64 3.60 16.48 0.60
N SER A 65 3.94 15.32 1.15
CA SER A 65 5.33 14.88 1.32
C SER A 65 5.51 13.45 0.82
N GLU A 66 6.70 13.16 0.33
CA GLU A 66 7.08 11.86 -0.24
C GLU A 66 8.10 11.16 0.68
N LEU A 67 7.95 9.85 0.83
CA LEU A 67 8.86 8.96 1.54
C LEU A 67 9.09 7.72 0.69
N SER A 68 10.23 7.06 0.88
CA SER A 68 10.43 5.73 0.30
C SER A 68 9.58 4.70 1.02
N LEU A 69 9.20 3.64 0.31
CA LEU A 69 8.48 2.50 0.88
C LEU A 69 9.21 1.93 2.11
N ASN A 70 10.53 1.73 1.99
CA ASN A 70 11.39 1.24 3.08
C ASN A 70 11.38 2.16 4.31
N ALA A 71 11.43 3.48 4.13
CA ALA A 71 11.46 4.41 5.25
C ALA A 71 10.15 4.41 6.05
N PHE A 72 9.02 4.27 5.36
CA PHE A 72 7.71 4.17 5.98
C PHE A 72 7.51 2.82 6.67
N PHE A 73 7.66 1.72 5.93
CA PHE A 73 7.42 0.37 6.46
C PHE A 73 8.46 -0.07 7.48
N GLY A 74 9.69 0.43 7.40
CA GLY A 74 10.77 0.06 8.32
C GLY A 74 10.43 0.31 9.80
N ARG A 75 9.52 1.23 10.11
CA ARG A 75 9.01 1.44 11.48
C ARG A 75 7.89 0.48 11.85
N LEU A 76 7.09 0.08 10.86
CA LEU A 76 5.90 -0.78 11.04
C LEU A 76 6.25 -2.27 11.12
N THR A 77 7.40 -2.66 10.57
CA THR A 77 7.86 -4.06 10.54
C THR A 77 8.81 -4.40 11.68
N GLN A 78 9.19 -3.43 12.52
CA GLN A 78 10.06 -3.68 13.66
C GLN A 78 9.32 -4.49 14.72
N ILE A 79 9.96 -5.56 15.17
CA ILE A 79 9.52 -6.35 16.32
C ILE A 79 10.45 -6.00 17.47
N MET A 80 9.87 -5.53 18.57
CA MET A 80 10.59 -5.26 19.81
C MET A 80 10.37 -6.39 20.80
N ASP A 81 11.35 -6.63 21.68
CA ASP A 81 11.29 -7.72 22.67
C ASP A 81 10.10 -7.60 23.62
N TRP A 82 9.64 -6.37 23.87
CA TRP A 82 8.51 -6.05 24.75
C TRP A 82 7.13 -6.13 24.06
N TYR A 83 7.07 -6.43 22.76
CA TYR A 83 5.80 -6.58 22.05
C TYR A 83 5.05 -7.85 22.48
N GLY A 84 3.74 -7.71 22.67
CA GLY A 84 2.82 -8.83 22.80
C GLY A 84 2.53 -9.50 21.46
N ASP A 85 1.71 -10.54 21.49
CA ASP A 85 1.39 -11.34 20.30
C ASP A 85 0.64 -10.53 19.24
N VAL A 86 -0.20 -9.58 19.67
CA VAL A 86 -0.97 -8.71 18.76
C VAL A 86 -0.05 -7.76 18.00
N GLU A 87 0.89 -7.09 18.67
CA GLU A 87 1.83 -6.19 18.00
C GLU A 87 2.77 -6.96 17.06
N LYS A 88 3.26 -8.14 17.48
CA LYS A 88 4.07 -9.03 16.65
C LYS A 88 3.34 -9.49 15.39
N LEU A 89 2.07 -9.90 15.53
CA LEU A 89 1.25 -10.30 14.39
C LEU A 89 1.01 -9.12 13.44
N ARG A 90 0.77 -7.92 13.98
CA ARG A 90 0.60 -6.71 13.17
C ARG A 90 1.88 -6.36 12.40
N ALA A 91 3.04 -6.38 13.06
CA ALA A 91 4.33 -6.12 12.43
C ALA A 91 4.62 -7.13 11.31
N LYS A 92 4.28 -8.40 11.53
CA LYS A 92 4.35 -9.45 10.50
C LYS A 92 3.44 -9.14 9.30
N LYS A 93 2.17 -8.79 9.53
CA LYS A 93 1.24 -8.39 8.44
C LYS A 93 1.76 -7.18 7.65
N PHE A 94 2.31 -6.16 8.33
CA PHE A 94 2.95 -5.04 7.63
C PHE A 94 4.18 -5.45 6.85
N SER A 95 4.96 -6.43 7.33
CA SER A 95 6.11 -6.98 6.59
C SER A 95 5.68 -7.73 5.33
N GLU A 96 4.58 -8.49 5.41
CA GLU A 96 3.99 -9.19 4.27
C GLU A 96 3.45 -8.19 3.24
N LEU A 97 2.74 -7.15 3.69
CA LEU A 97 2.27 -6.07 2.83
C LEU A 97 3.42 -5.29 2.18
N HIS A 98 4.48 -4.99 2.94
CA HIS A 98 5.67 -4.32 2.41
C HIS A 98 6.29 -5.12 1.26
N LYS A 99 6.46 -6.43 1.46
CA LYS A 99 6.98 -7.35 0.45
C LYS A 99 6.06 -7.41 -0.77
N LEU A 100 4.75 -7.56 -0.56
CA LEU A 100 3.76 -7.61 -1.64
C LEU A 100 3.84 -6.35 -2.53
N LEU A 101 3.89 -5.16 -1.93
CA LEU A 101 4.02 -3.89 -2.68
C LEU A 101 5.35 -3.82 -3.44
N GLY A 102 6.46 -4.19 -2.79
CA GLY A 102 7.79 -4.16 -3.42
C GLY A 102 7.99 -5.17 -4.55
N GLU A 103 7.27 -6.30 -4.53
CA GLU A 103 7.37 -7.34 -5.56
C GLU A 103 6.44 -7.11 -6.76
N ASN A 104 5.34 -6.37 -6.57
CA ASN A 104 4.28 -6.24 -7.58
C ASN A 104 4.16 -4.84 -8.19
N LEU A 105 4.86 -3.85 -7.62
CA LEU A 105 4.77 -2.47 -8.07
C LEU A 105 6.14 -1.95 -8.52
N SER A 106 6.14 -1.20 -9.61
CA SER A 106 7.29 -0.44 -10.09
C SER A 106 7.37 0.90 -9.38
N ASP A 107 8.58 1.27 -8.94
CA ASP A 107 8.90 2.51 -8.20
C ASP A 107 7.91 2.87 -7.07
N PRO A 108 7.66 1.95 -6.10
CA PRO A 108 6.68 2.20 -5.06
C PRO A 108 7.15 3.28 -4.08
N LYS A 109 6.25 4.22 -3.80
CA LYS A 109 6.48 5.40 -2.96
C LYS A 109 5.37 5.56 -1.94
N VAL A 110 5.65 6.36 -0.90
CA VAL A 110 4.66 6.74 0.09
C VAL A 110 4.41 8.23 0.04
N PHE A 111 3.15 8.63 -0.14
CA PHE A 111 2.71 10.02 -0.12
C PHE A 111 1.88 10.26 1.14
N ARG A 112 2.18 11.37 1.83
CA ARG A 112 1.44 11.82 3.00
C ARG A 112 0.84 13.17 2.70
N VAL A 113 -0.49 13.26 2.75
CA VAL A 113 -1.27 14.44 2.35
C VAL A 113 -2.01 15.01 3.55
N GLY A 114 -1.80 16.29 3.85
CA GLY A 114 -2.37 16.98 5.00
C GLY A 114 -1.35 17.27 6.10
N ARG A 115 -1.84 17.80 7.23
CA ARG A 115 -1.02 18.21 8.39
C ARG A 115 -1.48 17.59 9.70
N VAL A 116 -2.76 17.74 10.02
CA VAL A 116 -3.37 17.17 11.24
C VAL A 116 -4.06 15.86 10.92
N GLN A 117 -4.96 15.87 9.93
CA GLN A 117 -5.49 14.65 9.32
C GLN A 117 -4.63 14.35 8.11
N VAL A 118 -3.90 13.25 8.16
CA VAL A 118 -2.94 12.86 7.13
C VAL A 118 -3.47 11.64 6.40
N ASP A 119 -3.77 11.80 5.11
CA ASP A 119 -4.02 10.69 4.19
C ASP A 119 -2.67 10.12 3.72
N ILE A 120 -2.49 8.82 3.89
CA ILE A 120 -1.24 8.13 3.57
C ILE A 120 -1.51 7.14 2.44
N PHE A 121 -0.75 7.24 1.35
CA PHE A 121 -0.82 6.36 0.20
C PHE A 121 0.52 5.66 0.01
N ALA A 122 0.56 4.34 0.02
CA ALA A 122 1.73 3.55 -0.36
C ALA A 122 1.44 2.86 -1.68
N VAL A 123 1.99 3.39 -2.77
CA VAL A 123 1.50 3.19 -4.13
C VAL A 123 2.65 3.16 -5.13
N GLY A 124 2.45 2.46 -6.23
CA GLY A 124 3.39 2.28 -7.33
C GLY A 124 2.61 2.03 -8.63
N ILE A 125 3.32 1.66 -9.70
CA ILE A 125 2.70 1.25 -10.96
C ILE A 125 2.65 -0.28 -11.06
N ASP A 126 1.47 -0.84 -11.29
CA ASP A 126 1.29 -2.29 -11.46
C ASP A 126 1.72 -2.78 -12.85
N LYS A 127 1.61 -4.10 -13.07
CA LYS A 127 1.94 -4.75 -14.35
C LYS A 127 1.11 -4.25 -15.55
N ASP A 128 -0.05 -3.67 -15.28
CA ASP A 128 -0.98 -3.17 -16.29
C ASP A 128 -0.80 -1.66 -16.52
N GLY A 129 0.23 -1.04 -15.91
CA GLY A 129 0.55 0.38 -16.05
C GLY A 129 -0.37 1.31 -15.24
N CYS A 130 -1.12 0.76 -14.28
CA CYS A 130 -2.07 1.50 -13.44
C CYS A 130 -1.49 1.76 -12.05
N VAL A 131 -1.93 2.85 -11.43
CA VAL A 131 -1.58 3.11 -10.03
C VAL A 131 -2.29 2.10 -9.14
N ALA A 132 -1.53 1.41 -8.29
CA ALA A 132 -2.06 0.47 -7.32
C ALA A 132 -1.27 0.52 -6.01
N GLY A 133 -1.90 0.07 -4.92
CA GLY A 133 -1.28 -0.05 -3.62
C GLY A 133 -2.29 -0.01 -2.49
N VAL A 134 -1.97 0.70 -1.42
CA VAL A 134 -2.82 0.85 -0.24
C VAL A 134 -2.93 2.29 0.22
N ARG A 135 -3.97 2.57 0.99
CA ARG A 135 -4.16 3.82 1.71
C ARG A 135 -4.53 3.57 3.17
N THR A 136 -4.18 4.54 4.02
CA THR A 136 -4.64 4.64 5.41
C THR A 136 -4.68 6.11 5.83
N LYS A 137 -5.09 6.39 7.07
CA LYS A 137 -5.11 7.72 7.65
C LYS A 137 -4.33 7.75 8.97
N ALA A 138 -3.82 8.92 9.31
CA ALA A 138 -3.23 9.22 10.61
C ALA A 138 -3.77 10.54 11.15
N VAL A 139 -3.79 10.68 12.47
CA VAL A 139 -3.92 11.97 13.15
C VAL A 139 -2.58 12.32 13.78
N GLU A 140 -2.14 13.56 13.57
CA GLU A 140 -0.88 14.10 14.09
C GLU A 140 -1.12 15.45 14.78
N THR A 141 -0.61 15.59 16.00
CA THR A 141 -0.66 16.80 16.83
C THR A 141 0.68 17.49 16.97
#